data_AF-A0A2G8KQM6-F1
#
_entry.id   AF-A0A2G8KQM6-F1
#
_cell.length_a   1.000
_cell.length_b   1.000
_cell.length_c   1.000
_cell.angle_alpha   90.00
_cell.angle_beta   90.00
_cell.angle_gamma   90.00
#
_symmetry.space_group_name_H-M   'P 1'
#
loop_
_entity.id
_entity.type
_entity.pdbx_description
1 polymer ?
#
loop_
_entity_poly.entity_id
_entity_poly.type
_entity_poly.pdbx_seq_one_letter_code
_entity_poly.pdbx_strand_id
1 'polypeptide(L)'
;MSTLWDATCGYRFREEQGRALCHPCHLKEKAASSGKHICYKCHGIIEDGHIKFKMETYHPYHFNCGSCGEELTSTARELRGVYCLPCHDKMGIPICSACHRPIEERIVTALGKQWHVEHFVCARCEKPFLGHRHYEKNGKAYCETHYNQLFGNMCYYCSKAIISEMMCTMNKTWCEEHFYCSICDTLLNTKSKFVEFDLKPACKRCFDKFPVEMKRRIKKNEQSKFGKTK
;
A
#
# COMPACT_ATOMS: atom_id res chain seq x y z
N MET A 1 -32.02 39.44 35.69
CA MET A 1 -31.17 39.83 34.55
C MET A 1 -29.77 39.31 34.85
N SER A 2 -29.46 38.13 34.30
CA SER A 2 -28.35 37.27 34.71
C SER A 2 -27.00 37.87 34.37
N THR A 3 -26.21 38.10 35.41
CA THR A 3 -24.76 38.27 35.38
C THR A 3 -24.09 37.02 34.83
N LEU A 4 -23.22 37.18 33.83
CA LEU A 4 -22.07 36.29 33.62
C LEU A 4 -20.84 37.15 33.28
N TRP A 5 -19.97 37.22 34.27
CA TRP A 5 -18.54 37.55 34.20
C TRP A 5 -17.87 36.51 33.26
N ASP A 6 -16.82 36.78 32.48
CA ASP A 6 -15.49 37.24 32.89
C ASP A 6 -14.73 37.93 31.73
N ALA A 7 -14.29 39.16 31.99
CA ALA A 7 -13.33 39.89 31.17
C ALA A 7 -11.88 39.56 31.62
N THR A 8 -11.45 38.31 31.49
CA THR A 8 -10.08 37.86 31.86
C THR A 8 -9.13 37.67 30.69
N CYS A 9 -9.53 38.05 29.47
CA CYS A 9 -8.66 38.04 28.31
C CYS A 9 -8.16 39.47 28.08
N GLY A 10 -6.94 39.79 28.52
CA GLY A 10 -6.28 41.11 28.37
C GLY A 10 -5.95 41.50 26.91
N TYR A 11 -6.81 41.12 25.97
CA TYR A 11 -6.66 41.30 24.54
C TYR A 11 -7.68 42.31 24.01
N ARG A 12 -7.26 43.07 23.01
CA ARG A 12 -8.12 44.00 22.27
C ARG A 12 -9.18 43.20 21.51
N PHE A 13 -10.46 43.54 21.70
CA PHE A 13 -11.59 42.94 20.98
C PHE A 13 -11.81 43.65 19.65
N ARG A 14 -12.19 42.90 18.62
CA ARG A 14 -12.59 43.44 17.31
C ARG A 14 -13.99 42.90 16.98
N GLU A 15 -14.87 43.79 16.51
CA GLU A 15 -16.19 43.40 16.01
C GLU A 15 -16.11 43.04 14.54
N GLU A 16 -16.62 41.87 14.19
CA GLU A 16 -16.78 41.41 12.82
C GLU A 16 -18.11 40.67 12.70
N GLN A 17 -18.96 41.05 11.73
CA GLN A 17 -20.30 40.46 11.51
C GLN A 17 -21.20 40.42 12.75
N GLY A 18 -21.11 41.42 13.64
CA GLY A 18 -21.94 41.51 14.84
C GLY A 18 -21.51 40.60 16.00
N ARG A 19 -20.30 40.01 15.94
CA ARG A 19 -19.70 39.27 17.07
C ARG A 19 -18.38 39.93 17.49
N ALA A 20 -18.24 40.18 18.79
CA ALA A 20 -17.00 40.68 19.38
C ALA A 20 -16.06 39.50 19.66
N LEU A 21 -15.02 39.36 18.82
CA LEU A 21 -14.04 38.30 18.94
C LEU A 21 -12.75 38.84 19.57
N CYS A 22 -12.17 38.04 20.46
CA CYS A 22 -10.83 38.29 20.96
C CYS A 22 -9.83 38.26 19.79
N HIS A 23 -8.72 39.02 19.84
CA HIS A 23 -7.72 39.01 18.75
C HIS A 23 -7.28 37.57 18.34
N PRO A 24 -6.98 36.64 19.27
CA PRO A 24 -6.74 35.23 18.93
C PRO A 24 -7.94 34.51 18.25
N CYS A 25 -9.17 34.82 18.67
CA CYS A 25 -10.41 34.23 18.17
C CYS A 25 -10.69 34.69 16.73
N HIS A 26 -10.52 35.99 16.47
CA HIS A 26 -10.63 36.59 15.15
C HIS A 26 -9.58 36.02 14.19
N LEU A 27 -8.33 35.87 14.64
CA LEU A 27 -7.28 35.25 13.82
C LEU A 27 -7.59 33.78 13.49
N LYS A 28 -8.23 33.03 14.41
CA LYS A 28 -8.71 31.66 14.15
C LYS A 28 -9.79 31.61 13.08
N GLU A 29 -10.80 32.48 13.15
CA GLU A 29 -11.85 32.53 12.12
C GLU A 29 -11.30 32.98 10.75
N LYS A 30 -10.36 33.92 10.74
CA LYS A 30 -9.68 34.38 9.52
C LYS A 30 -8.76 33.31 8.90
N ALA A 31 -8.07 32.53 9.71
CA ALA A 31 -7.27 31.40 9.26
C ALA A 31 -8.14 30.27 8.67
N ALA A 32 -9.26 29.95 9.32
CA ALA A 32 -10.22 28.95 8.86
C ALA A 32 -10.85 29.30 7.51
N SER A 33 -11.13 30.59 7.26
CA SER A 33 -11.67 31.07 5.98
C SER A 33 -10.63 31.16 4.86
N SER A 34 -9.34 31.28 5.20
CA SER A 34 -8.26 31.50 4.21
C SER A 34 -7.36 30.28 3.98
N GLY A 35 -7.57 29.17 4.69
CA GLY A 35 -6.69 27.99 4.65
C GLY A 35 -5.26 28.26 5.16
N LYS A 36 -5.04 29.36 5.89
CA LYS A 36 -3.72 29.76 6.39
C LYS A 36 -3.43 29.10 7.75
N HIS A 37 -2.15 28.89 8.07
CA HIS A 37 -1.73 28.32 9.35
C HIS A 37 -1.52 29.41 10.41
N ILE A 38 -1.67 29.07 11.70
CA ILE A 38 -1.40 29.98 12.82
C ILE A 38 -0.14 29.50 13.51
N CYS A 39 0.79 30.40 13.78
CA CYS A 39 1.97 30.07 14.54
C CYS A 39 1.65 29.90 16.02
N TYR A 40 2.03 28.77 16.60
CA TYR A 40 1.81 28.48 18.02
C TYR A 40 2.61 29.41 18.97
N LYS A 41 3.75 29.95 18.54
CA LYS A 41 4.62 30.80 19.38
C LYS A 41 4.16 32.26 19.42
N CYS A 42 3.89 32.87 18.27
CA CYS A 42 3.52 34.29 18.19
C CYS A 42 2.01 34.52 17.98
N HIS A 43 1.23 33.46 17.76
CA HIS A 43 -0.20 33.49 17.42
C HIS A 43 -0.52 34.27 16.14
N GLY A 44 0.49 34.63 15.34
CA GLY A 44 0.33 35.29 14.04
C GLY A 44 -0.08 34.32 12.94
N ILE A 45 -0.69 34.86 11.88
CA ILE A 45 -0.99 34.11 10.67
C ILE A 45 0.33 33.86 9.91
N ILE A 46 0.52 32.64 9.43
CA ILE A 46 1.63 32.24 8.57
C ILE A 46 1.19 32.43 7.13
N GLU A 47 1.82 33.35 6.42
CA GLU A 47 1.50 33.65 5.01
C GLU A 47 2.27 32.72 4.07
N ASP A 48 3.57 32.53 4.31
CA ASP A 48 4.46 31.78 3.43
C ASP A 48 5.30 30.76 4.18
N GLY A 49 4.97 29.48 3.97
CA GLY A 49 5.75 28.35 4.48
C GLY A 49 5.70 28.19 6.01
N HIS A 50 5.54 26.96 6.49
CA HIS A 50 5.49 26.66 7.92
C HIS A 50 6.43 25.51 8.26
N ILE A 51 6.96 25.53 9.48
CA ILE A 51 7.62 24.37 10.07
C ILE A 51 6.61 23.68 10.98
N LYS A 52 6.52 22.35 10.87
CA LYS A 52 5.83 21.53 11.87
C LYS A 52 6.86 21.00 12.85
N PHE A 53 6.65 21.28 14.13
CA PHE A 53 7.49 20.76 15.22
C PHE A 53 6.56 20.27 16.33
N LYS A 54 6.73 19.02 16.78
CA LYS A 54 5.86 18.38 17.78
C LYS A 54 4.36 18.50 17.45
N MET A 55 4.01 18.33 16.17
CA MET A 55 2.65 18.46 15.62
C MET A 55 2.05 19.88 15.58
N GLU A 56 2.75 20.89 16.08
CA GLU A 56 2.33 22.29 16.03
C GLU A 56 2.96 23.03 14.85
N THR A 57 2.27 24.07 14.36
CA THR A 57 2.76 24.90 13.25
C THR A 57 3.42 26.17 13.74
N TYR A 58 4.55 26.51 13.13
CA TYR A 58 5.31 27.71 13.46
C TYR A 58 5.85 28.42 12.24
N HIS A 59 6.12 29.72 12.38
CA HIS A 59 6.93 30.43 11.40
C HIS A 59 8.36 29.88 11.36
N PRO A 60 8.99 29.81 10.18
CA PRO A 60 10.36 29.31 10.05
C PRO A 60 11.40 30.10 10.86
N TYR A 61 11.30 31.43 10.85
CA TYR A 61 12.24 32.34 11.53
C TYR A 61 12.27 32.19 13.07
N HIS A 62 11.33 31.45 13.66
CA HIS A 62 11.36 31.16 15.10
C HIS A 62 12.35 30.07 15.50
N PHE A 63 12.96 29.40 14.52
CA PHE A 63 13.92 28.34 14.75
C PHE A 63 15.25 28.61 14.06
N ASN A 64 16.30 28.16 14.74
CA ASN A 64 17.65 28.08 14.20
C ASN A 64 18.03 26.61 14.07
N CYS A 65 18.86 26.31 13.08
CA CYS A 65 19.36 24.97 12.86
C CYS A 65 20.15 24.49 14.08
N GLY A 66 19.76 23.36 14.68
CA GLY A 66 20.47 22.79 15.83
C GLY A 66 21.92 22.36 15.55
N SER A 67 22.36 22.36 14.29
CA SER A 67 23.72 21.99 13.89
C SER A 67 24.58 23.17 13.45
N CYS A 68 24.05 24.10 12.65
CA CYS A 68 24.82 25.24 12.12
C CYS A 68 24.39 26.61 12.67
N GLY A 69 23.30 26.69 13.45
CA GLY A 69 22.82 27.94 14.03
C GLY A 69 22.07 28.88 13.06
N GLU A 70 22.10 28.61 11.76
CA GLU A 70 21.41 29.43 10.74
C GLU A 70 19.90 29.48 10.94
N GLU A 71 19.28 30.61 10.59
CA GLU A 71 17.82 30.76 10.59
C GLU A 71 17.18 29.75 9.63
N LEU A 72 16.14 29.08 10.11
CA LEU A 72 15.48 28.04 9.34
C LEU A 72 14.43 28.60 8.39
N THR A 73 14.34 27.97 7.23
CA THR A 73 13.29 28.21 6.24
C THR A 73 12.21 27.13 6.33
N SER A 74 11.13 27.28 5.56
CA SER A 74 10.03 26.31 5.51
C SER A 74 10.43 24.90 5.05
N THR A 75 11.67 24.73 4.55
CA THR A 75 12.22 23.43 4.15
C THR A 75 12.86 22.65 5.30
N ALA A 76 13.00 23.24 6.48
CA ALA A 76 13.65 22.60 7.62
C ALA A 76 12.90 21.34 8.09
N ARG A 77 13.64 20.41 8.70
CA ARG A 77 13.14 19.09 9.10
C ARG A 77 13.29 18.86 10.60
N GLU A 78 12.28 18.24 11.18
CA GLU A 78 12.25 17.81 12.58
C GLU A 78 12.92 16.44 12.74
N LEU A 79 13.77 16.33 13.77
CA LEU A 79 14.41 15.11 14.28
C LEU A 79 14.44 15.21 15.83
N ARG A 80 15.61 15.19 16.48
CA ARG A 80 15.80 15.53 17.92
C ARG A 80 15.73 17.04 18.22
N GLY A 81 15.62 17.83 17.17
CA GLY A 81 15.53 19.27 17.10
C GLY A 81 15.12 19.64 15.67
N VAL A 82 15.22 20.91 15.31
CA VAL A 82 14.93 21.34 13.94
C VAL A 82 16.25 21.65 13.23
N TYR A 83 16.43 21.08 12.04
CA TYR A 83 17.67 21.19 11.26
C TYR A 83 17.38 21.74 9.87
N CYS A 84 18.31 22.52 9.32
CA CYS A 84 18.24 22.94 7.92
C CYS A 84 18.45 21.72 7.02
N LEU A 85 17.92 21.77 5.79
CA LEU A 85 18.01 20.66 4.83
C LEU A 85 19.46 20.16 4.65
N PRO A 86 20.48 21.04 4.46
CA PRO A 86 21.86 20.60 4.30
C PRO A 86 22.43 19.88 5.53
N CYS A 87 22.14 20.36 6.75
CA CYS A 87 22.61 19.70 7.98
C CYS A 87 21.88 18.39 8.22
N HIS A 88 20.59 18.32 7.91
CA HIS A 88 19.81 17.10 7.98
C HIS A 88 20.36 16.03 7.02
N ASP A 89 20.61 16.40 5.75
CA ASP A 89 21.09 15.47 4.73
C ASP A 89 22.51 14.95 5.04
N LYS A 90 23.37 15.80 5.60
CA LYS A 90 24.71 15.38 6.09
C LYS A 90 24.65 14.30 7.16
N MET A 91 23.56 14.18 7.91
CA MET A 91 23.39 13.13 8.92
C MET A 91 23.05 11.77 8.29
N GLY A 92 22.73 11.71 6.99
CA GLY A 92 22.44 10.46 6.29
C GLY A 92 21.20 9.73 6.80
N ILE A 93 20.28 10.45 7.45
CA ILE A 93 19.12 9.83 8.10
C ILE A 93 18.10 9.43 7.03
N PRO A 94 17.73 8.14 6.96
CA PRO A 94 16.81 7.65 5.95
C PRO A 94 15.41 8.24 6.12
N ILE A 95 14.75 8.58 5.01
CA ILE A 95 13.40 9.17 5.02
C ILE A 95 12.39 8.10 4.60
N CYS A 96 11.34 7.93 5.41
CA CYS A 96 10.27 6.99 5.08
C CYS A 96 9.47 7.46 3.87
N SER A 97 9.36 6.61 2.84
CA SER A 97 8.62 6.92 1.61
C SER A 97 7.10 7.06 1.81
N ALA A 98 6.54 6.62 2.95
CA ALA A 98 5.11 6.72 3.23
C ALA A 98 4.74 8.01 3.98
N CYS A 99 5.46 8.34 5.05
CA CYS A 99 5.12 9.48 5.91
C CYS A 99 6.04 10.70 5.71
N HIS A 100 7.11 10.57 4.92
CA HIS A 100 8.11 11.61 4.66
C HIS A 100 8.78 12.16 5.94
N ARG A 101 8.86 11.32 6.98
CA ARG A 101 9.59 11.61 8.22
C ARG A 101 10.89 10.80 8.30
N PRO A 102 11.91 11.30 9.01
CA PRO A 102 13.14 10.56 9.24
C PRO A 102 12.87 9.25 10.02
N ILE A 103 13.60 8.19 9.68
CA ILE A 103 13.56 6.89 10.37
C ILE A 103 14.77 6.82 11.30
N GLU A 104 14.54 6.99 12.60
CA GLU A 104 15.60 6.87 13.62
C GLU A 104 15.77 5.43 14.14
N GLU A 105 14.76 4.59 13.92
CA GLU A 105 14.71 3.21 14.44
C GLU A 105 15.04 2.16 13.36
N ARG A 106 14.42 0.97 13.47
CA ARG A 106 14.53 -0.09 12.48
C ARG A 106 13.97 0.37 11.15
N ILE A 107 14.78 0.16 10.12
CA ILE A 107 14.45 0.48 8.74
C ILE A 107 14.10 -0.78 7.95
N VAL A 108 13.13 -0.64 7.06
CA VAL A 108 12.89 -1.62 5.99
C VAL A 108 13.35 -1.01 4.67
N THR A 109 14.26 -1.68 3.98
CA THR A 109 14.68 -1.32 2.62
C THR A 109 14.01 -2.28 1.64
N ALA A 110 13.05 -1.78 0.86
CA ALA A 110 12.28 -2.56 -0.10
C ALA A 110 11.76 -1.65 -1.22
N LEU A 111 11.51 -2.23 -2.41
CA LEU A 111 11.04 -1.49 -3.59
C LEU A 111 11.98 -0.32 -3.98
N GLY A 112 13.28 -0.46 -3.72
CA GLY A 112 14.27 0.61 -3.93
C GLY A 112 14.11 1.84 -3.00
N LYS A 113 13.33 1.72 -1.92
CA LYS A 113 13.00 2.81 -1.00
C LYS A 113 13.16 2.40 0.46
N GLN A 114 13.06 3.38 1.34
CA GLN A 114 13.20 3.23 2.79
C GLN A 114 11.86 3.46 3.49
N TRP A 115 11.57 2.65 4.50
CA TRP A 115 10.26 2.62 5.17
C TRP A 115 10.43 2.41 6.68
N HIS A 116 9.54 3.02 7.47
CA HIS A 116 9.28 2.54 8.83
C HIS A 116 8.71 1.12 8.75
N VAL A 117 9.03 0.27 9.73
CA VAL A 117 8.52 -1.11 9.82
C VAL A 117 6.99 -1.17 9.74
N GLU A 118 6.31 -0.21 10.39
CA GLU A 118 4.85 -0.11 10.43
C GLU A 118 4.23 0.44 9.15
N HIS A 119 4.99 1.22 8.38
CA HIS A 119 4.51 1.83 7.13
C HIS A 119 4.77 0.95 5.90
N PHE A 120 5.60 -0.09 6.03
CA PHE A 120 5.74 -1.08 4.97
C PHE A 120 4.59 -2.08 5.06
N VAL A 121 3.50 -1.75 4.35
CA VAL A 121 2.22 -2.46 4.42
C VAL A 121 1.83 -3.07 3.08
N CYS A 122 0.93 -4.06 3.11
CA CYS A 122 0.33 -4.59 1.89
C CYS A 122 -0.56 -3.54 1.21
N ALA A 123 -0.33 -3.28 -0.08
CA ALA A 123 -1.07 -2.30 -0.87
C ALA A 123 -2.58 -2.61 -1.05
N ARG A 124 -3.06 -3.77 -0.59
CA ARG A 124 -4.47 -4.18 -0.69
C ARG A 124 -5.21 -4.17 0.64
N CYS A 125 -4.58 -4.61 1.73
CA CYS A 125 -5.22 -4.68 3.05
C CYS A 125 -4.59 -3.77 4.10
N GLU A 126 -3.55 -3.03 3.74
CA GLU A 126 -2.88 -2.03 4.59
C GLU A 126 -2.31 -2.61 5.90
N LYS A 127 -2.20 -3.94 6.01
CA LYS A 127 -1.56 -4.60 7.14
C LYS A 127 -0.03 -4.51 7.00
N PRO A 128 0.70 -4.13 8.07
CA PRO A 128 2.16 -4.09 8.06
C PRO A 128 2.75 -5.48 7.92
N PHE A 129 3.87 -5.59 7.20
CA PHE A 129 4.55 -6.87 7.03
C PHE A 129 5.32 -7.28 8.28
N LEU A 130 5.83 -6.34 9.08
CA LEU A 130 6.57 -6.63 10.32
C LEU A 130 7.71 -7.67 10.16
N GLY A 131 8.34 -7.70 8.98
CA GLY A 131 9.39 -8.68 8.64
C GLY A 131 8.89 -9.98 7.98
N HIS A 132 7.58 -10.19 7.87
CA HIS A 132 7.02 -11.27 7.05
C HIS A 132 7.30 -11.07 5.55
N ARG A 133 7.26 -12.19 4.82
CA ARG A 133 7.47 -12.22 3.37
C ARG A 133 6.44 -11.33 2.65
N HIS A 134 6.93 -10.56 1.69
CA HIS A 134 6.13 -9.72 0.81
C HIS A 134 6.44 -10.06 -0.64
N TYR A 135 5.55 -9.66 -1.54
CA TYR A 135 5.67 -9.90 -2.97
C TYR A 135 5.49 -8.59 -3.72
N GLU A 136 6.41 -8.31 -4.65
CA GLU A 136 6.42 -7.09 -5.42
C GLU A 136 5.71 -7.27 -6.77
N LYS A 137 4.81 -6.34 -7.11
CA LYS A 137 4.28 -6.18 -8.47
C LYS A 137 4.05 -4.71 -8.77
N ASN A 138 4.50 -4.24 -9.92
CA ASN A 138 4.30 -2.85 -10.39
C ASN A 138 4.71 -1.80 -9.34
N GLY A 139 5.83 -2.02 -8.64
CA GLY A 139 6.33 -1.12 -7.61
C GLY A 139 5.48 -1.06 -6.33
N LYS A 140 4.60 -2.04 -6.10
CA LYS A 140 3.79 -2.17 -4.88
C LYS A 140 4.06 -3.51 -4.20
N ALA A 141 4.02 -3.53 -2.87
CA ALA A 141 4.17 -4.73 -2.06
C ALA A 141 2.81 -5.31 -1.67
N TYR A 142 2.67 -6.64 -1.78
CA TYR A 142 1.46 -7.40 -1.46
C TYR A 142 1.79 -8.53 -0.49
N CYS A 143 0.83 -8.88 0.39
CA CYS A 143 0.91 -10.15 1.10
C CYS A 143 0.63 -11.32 0.15
N GLU A 144 1.05 -12.52 0.52
CA GLU A 144 0.87 -13.74 -0.28
C GLU A 144 -0.55 -13.90 -0.81
N THR A 145 -1.53 -13.78 0.09
CA THR A 145 -2.95 -13.95 -0.24
C THR A 145 -3.39 -12.95 -1.31
N HIS A 146 -3.10 -11.66 -1.14
CA HIS A 146 -3.52 -10.64 -2.10
C HIS A 146 -2.72 -10.67 -3.39
N TYR A 147 -1.43 -11.04 -3.32
CA TYR A 147 -0.62 -11.23 -4.52
C TYR A 147 -1.21 -12.34 -5.39
N ASN A 148 -1.51 -13.51 -4.81
CA ASN A 148 -2.10 -14.62 -5.53
C ASN A 148 -3.52 -14.31 -6.01
N GLN A 149 -4.32 -13.58 -5.23
CA GLN A 149 -5.67 -13.17 -5.68
C GLN A 149 -5.66 -12.22 -6.88
N LEU A 150 -4.70 -11.29 -6.94
CA LEU A 150 -4.64 -10.27 -7.99
C LEU A 150 -3.83 -10.71 -9.20
N PHE A 151 -2.81 -11.53 -9.01
CA PHE A 151 -1.81 -11.86 -10.03
C PHE A 151 -1.54 -13.37 -10.15
N GLY A 152 -2.15 -14.19 -9.30
CA GLY A 152 -2.03 -15.64 -9.37
C GLY A 152 -2.87 -16.22 -10.51
N ASN A 153 -2.62 -17.49 -10.79
CA ASN A 153 -3.35 -18.19 -11.83
C ASN A 153 -4.78 -18.47 -11.39
N MET A 154 -5.74 -18.26 -12.29
CA MET A 154 -7.15 -18.54 -12.04
C MET A 154 -7.48 -19.97 -12.43
N CYS A 155 -8.27 -20.65 -11.60
CA CYS A 155 -8.79 -21.96 -11.94
C CYS A 155 -9.78 -21.84 -13.11
N TYR A 156 -9.58 -22.62 -14.16
CA TYR A 156 -10.42 -22.66 -15.35
C TYR A 156 -11.88 -23.01 -15.03
N TYR A 157 -12.11 -23.84 -14.00
CA TYR A 157 -13.45 -24.27 -13.63
C TYR A 157 -14.18 -23.25 -12.73
N CYS A 158 -13.57 -22.88 -11.59
CA CYS A 158 -14.25 -22.03 -10.59
C CYS A 158 -13.93 -20.54 -10.72
N SER A 159 -13.03 -20.16 -11.64
CA SER A 159 -12.55 -18.77 -11.83
C SER A 159 -11.97 -18.11 -10.56
N LYS A 160 -11.63 -18.91 -9.54
CA LYS A 160 -10.96 -18.42 -8.32
C LYS A 160 -9.45 -18.44 -8.49
N ALA A 161 -8.77 -17.47 -7.90
CA ALA A 161 -7.32 -17.46 -7.81
C ALA A 161 -6.82 -18.69 -7.03
N ILE A 162 -5.84 -19.39 -7.60
CA ILE A 162 -5.24 -20.57 -7.00
C ILE A 162 -4.13 -20.10 -6.07
N ILE A 163 -4.31 -20.36 -4.77
CA ILE A 163 -3.36 -19.97 -3.72
C ILE A 163 -2.37 -21.11 -3.44
N SER A 164 -2.79 -22.36 -3.60
CA SER A 164 -2.06 -23.60 -3.30
C SER A 164 -1.49 -24.27 -4.57
N GLU A 165 -1.17 -25.57 -4.50
CA GLU A 165 -0.71 -26.36 -5.63
C GLU A 165 -1.68 -26.25 -6.83
N MET A 166 -1.10 -26.02 -8.01
CA MET A 166 -1.85 -25.81 -9.24
C MET A 166 -1.45 -26.84 -10.30
N MET A 167 -2.43 -27.25 -11.09
CA MET A 167 -2.20 -28.11 -12.25
C MET A 167 -2.28 -27.29 -13.53
N CYS A 168 -1.13 -27.04 -14.16
CA CYS A 168 -1.04 -26.38 -15.45
C CYS A 168 -0.98 -27.46 -16.56
N THR A 169 -2.10 -27.71 -17.22
CA THR A 169 -2.17 -28.66 -18.34
C THR A 169 -3.23 -28.22 -19.33
N MET A 170 -3.12 -28.67 -20.58
CA MET A 170 -4.11 -28.39 -21.63
C MET A 170 -4.33 -26.88 -21.88
N ASN A 171 -3.26 -26.09 -21.74
CA ASN A 171 -3.26 -24.63 -21.82
C ASN A 171 -4.24 -23.95 -20.83
N LYS A 172 -4.52 -24.61 -19.70
CA LYS A 172 -5.44 -24.17 -18.64
C LYS A 172 -4.79 -24.42 -17.28
N THR A 173 -5.25 -23.69 -16.28
CA THR A 173 -4.82 -23.88 -14.89
C THR A 173 -6.00 -24.37 -14.06
N TRP A 174 -5.78 -25.40 -13.25
CA TRP A 174 -6.81 -26.02 -12.41
C TRP A 174 -6.34 -26.01 -10.96
N CYS A 175 -7.24 -25.75 -10.02
CA CYS A 175 -6.95 -25.96 -8.61
C CYS A 175 -7.07 -27.45 -8.25
N GLU A 176 -6.48 -27.85 -7.14
CA GLU A 176 -6.48 -29.23 -6.64
C GLU A 176 -7.89 -29.84 -6.56
N GLU A 177 -8.89 -29.06 -6.16
CA GLU A 177 -10.28 -29.53 -6.01
C GLU A 177 -11.03 -29.71 -7.35
N HIS A 178 -10.61 -29.03 -8.42
CA HIS A 178 -11.33 -29.00 -9.70
C HIS A 178 -10.60 -29.71 -10.83
N PHE A 179 -9.49 -30.39 -10.54
CA PHE A 179 -8.80 -31.25 -11.49
C PHE A 179 -9.25 -32.70 -11.31
N TYR A 180 -10.39 -33.08 -11.91
CA TYR A 180 -11.00 -34.41 -11.79
C TYR A 180 -11.37 -35.00 -13.15
N CYS A 181 -11.48 -36.32 -13.20
CA CYS A 181 -11.89 -37.05 -14.41
C CYS A 181 -13.31 -36.64 -14.83
N SER A 182 -13.50 -36.13 -16.05
CA SER A 182 -14.79 -35.66 -16.55
C SER A 182 -15.87 -36.77 -16.77
N ILE A 183 -15.55 -38.02 -16.44
CA ILE A 183 -16.40 -39.20 -16.69
C ILE A 183 -16.76 -39.91 -15.38
N CYS A 184 -15.87 -39.88 -14.39
CA CYS A 184 -16.05 -40.60 -13.13
C CYS A 184 -15.77 -39.75 -11.88
N ASP A 185 -15.54 -38.45 -12.07
CA ASP A 185 -15.33 -37.43 -11.05
C ASP A 185 -14.20 -37.72 -10.05
N THR A 186 -13.34 -38.69 -10.37
CA THR A 186 -12.19 -39.02 -9.54
C THR A 186 -11.16 -37.89 -9.64
N LEU A 187 -10.73 -37.37 -8.48
CA LEU A 187 -9.69 -36.35 -8.39
C LEU A 187 -8.39 -36.87 -9.01
N LEU A 188 -7.79 -36.05 -9.86
CA LEU A 188 -6.52 -36.32 -10.52
C LEU A 188 -5.44 -35.46 -9.86
N ASN A 189 -4.22 -35.96 -9.85
CA ASN A 189 -3.05 -35.26 -9.31
C ASN A 189 -1.84 -35.42 -10.24
N THR A 190 -0.70 -34.88 -9.85
CA THR A 190 0.57 -34.95 -10.60
C THR A 190 1.04 -36.39 -10.90
N LYS A 191 0.61 -37.38 -10.10
CA LYS A 191 0.96 -38.80 -10.28
C LYS A 191 -0.06 -39.56 -11.14
N SER A 192 -1.22 -38.97 -11.40
CA SER A 192 -2.31 -39.64 -12.10
C SER A 192 -2.07 -39.65 -13.60
N LYS A 193 -2.25 -40.82 -14.24
CA LYS A 193 -2.25 -40.93 -15.71
C LYS A 193 -3.62 -40.52 -16.25
N PHE A 194 -3.64 -39.47 -17.06
CA PHE A 194 -4.85 -38.94 -17.70
C PHE A 194 -4.59 -38.62 -19.17
N VAL A 195 -5.66 -38.41 -19.93
CA VAL A 195 -5.65 -37.97 -21.31
C VAL A 195 -6.56 -36.75 -21.47
N GLU A 196 -6.26 -35.90 -22.44
CA GLU A 196 -7.13 -34.79 -22.82
C GLU A 196 -8.26 -35.30 -23.71
N PHE A 197 -9.51 -35.14 -23.27
CA PHE A 197 -10.69 -35.44 -24.07
C PHE A 197 -11.69 -34.28 -23.97
N ASP A 198 -12.07 -33.72 -25.12
CA ASP A 198 -12.99 -32.58 -25.20
C ASP A 198 -12.58 -31.40 -24.30
N LEU A 199 -11.29 -31.08 -24.30
CA LEU A 199 -10.70 -30.02 -23.48
C LEU A 199 -10.90 -30.20 -21.97
N LYS A 200 -11.20 -31.43 -21.51
CA LYS A 200 -11.28 -31.85 -20.11
C LYS A 200 -10.39 -33.08 -19.85
N PRO A 201 -9.92 -33.29 -18.62
CA PRO A 201 -9.10 -34.44 -18.29
C PRO A 201 -9.96 -35.70 -18.09
N ALA A 202 -9.55 -36.81 -18.71
CA ALA A 202 -10.14 -38.13 -18.51
C ALA A 202 -9.09 -39.08 -17.94
N CYS A 203 -9.40 -39.80 -16.87
CA CYS A 203 -8.47 -40.76 -16.28
C CYS A 203 -8.22 -41.92 -17.25
N LYS A 204 -7.03 -42.54 -17.18
CA LYS A 204 -6.69 -43.68 -18.03
C LYS A 204 -7.72 -44.82 -17.95
N ARG A 205 -8.27 -45.09 -16.75
CA ARG A 205 -9.29 -46.14 -16.55
C ARG A 205 -10.57 -45.87 -17.36
N CYS A 206 -10.99 -44.62 -17.47
CA CYS A 206 -12.15 -44.26 -18.28
C CYS A 206 -11.80 -44.22 -19.76
N PHE A 207 -10.61 -43.72 -20.12
CA PHE A 207 -10.14 -43.76 -21.50
C PHE A 207 -10.05 -45.19 -22.05
N ASP A 208 -9.59 -46.15 -21.24
CA ASP A 208 -9.48 -47.55 -21.64
C ASP A 208 -10.86 -48.20 -21.91
N LYS A 209 -11.95 -47.61 -21.43
CA LYS A 209 -13.33 -48.03 -21.76
C LYS A 209 -13.88 -47.40 -23.05
N PHE A 210 -13.19 -46.42 -23.64
CA PHE A 210 -13.67 -45.77 -24.86
C PHE A 210 -13.66 -46.70 -26.08
N PRO A 211 -14.62 -46.54 -27.01
CA PRO A 211 -14.60 -47.23 -28.30
C PRO A 211 -13.28 -47.04 -29.04
N VAL A 212 -12.83 -48.06 -29.76
CA VAL A 212 -11.51 -48.08 -30.45
C VAL A 212 -11.37 -46.94 -31.44
N GLU A 213 -12.43 -46.61 -32.17
CA GLU A 213 -12.45 -45.48 -33.12
C GLU A 213 -12.23 -44.13 -32.43
N MET A 214 -12.84 -43.94 -31.25
CA MET A 214 -12.70 -42.72 -30.46
C MET A 214 -11.26 -42.58 -29.93
N LYS A 215 -10.67 -43.67 -29.43
CA LYS A 215 -9.25 -43.70 -29.01
C LYS A 215 -8.28 -43.35 -30.15
N ARG A 216 -8.56 -43.82 -31.37
CA ARG A 216 -7.75 -43.50 -32.57
C ARG A 216 -7.81 -42.01 -32.92
N ARG A 217 -9.00 -41.40 -32.84
CA ARG A 217 -9.19 -39.97 -33.12
C ARG A 217 -8.45 -39.08 -32.12
N ILE A 218 -8.49 -39.43 -30.83
CA ILE A 218 -7.79 -38.68 -29.77
C ILE A 218 -6.27 -38.73 -29.98
N LYS A 219 -5.70 -39.92 -30.24
CA LYS A 219 -4.26 -40.06 -30.55
C LYS A 219 -3.83 -39.28 -31.80
N LYS A 220 -4.68 -39.22 -32.82
CA LYS A 220 -4.40 -38.46 -34.06
C LYS A 220 -4.39 -36.95 -33.81
N ASN A 221 -5.26 -36.45 -32.91
CA ASN A 221 -5.31 -35.04 -32.51
C ASN A 221 -4.13 -34.62 -31.62
N GLU A 222 -3.55 -35.54 -30.83
CA GLU A 222 -2.32 -35.24 -30.06
C GLU A 222 -1.10 -35.13 -30.99
N GLN A 223 -1.00 -35.98 -32.03
CA GLN A 223 0.09 -35.95 -33.01
C GLN A 223 0.10 -34.66 -33.87
N SER A 224 -1.07 -34.08 -34.14
CA SER A 224 -1.16 -32.82 -34.89
C SER A 224 -0.78 -31.58 -34.07
N LYS A 225 -0.88 -31.64 -32.73
CA LYS A 225 -0.45 -30.54 -31.83
C LYS A 225 1.08 -30.43 -31.69
N PHE A 226 1.83 -31.53 -31.86
CA PHE A 226 3.30 -31.54 -31.78
C PHE A 226 4.01 -31.25 -33.12
N GLY A 227 3.27 -31.21 -34.23
CA GLY A 227 3.81 -30.95 -35.58
C GLY A 227 3.91 -29.47 -35.97
N LYS A 228 3.65 -28.53 -35.05
CA LYS A 228 3.72 -27.08 -35.28
C LYS A 228 4.61 -26.39 -34.26
N THR A 229 5.87 -26.82 -34.20
CA THR A 229 6.94 -26.03 -33.59
C THR A 229 8.10 -26.04 -34.59
N LYS A 230 8.07 -25.05 -35.49
CA LYS A 230 9.26 -24.58 -36.22
C LYS A 230 9.64 -23.24 -35.62
#